data_AF-A0A8C3SH93-F1
#
_entry.id   AF-A0A8C3SH93-F1
#
_cell.length_a   1.000
_cell.length_b   1.000
_cell.length_c   1.000
_cell.angle_alpha   90.00
_cell.angle_beta   90.00
_cell.angle_gamma   90.00
#
_symmetry.space_group_name_H-M   'P 1'
#
loop_
_entity.id
_entity.type
_entity.pdbx_description
1 polymer ?
#
loop_
_entity_poly.entity_id
_entity_poly.type
_entity_poly.pdbx_seq_one_letter_code
_entity_poly.pdbx_strand_id
1 'polypeptide(L)' 'MGSLAAGVGVFLSCQEPGCSAGSCHPATGNLLVGRAQNLSATSTCGLPGPQEYCIPGEPGPEPCALTA' A
#
# COMPACT_ATOMS: atom_id res chain seq x y z
N MET A 1 -46.40 -26.34 -3.12
CA MET A 1 -45.16 -27.09 -2.83
C MET A 1 -44.07 -26.53 -3.73
N GLY A 2 -43.01 -25.95 -3.16
CA GLY A 2 -41.92 -25.32 -3.93
C GLY A 2 -41.53 -23.92 -3.43
N SER A 3 -41.13 -23.81 -2.16
CA SER A 3 -40.30 -22.70 -1.67
C SER A 3 -38.85 -22.98 -2.06
N LEU A 4 -38.05 -21.93 -2.29
CA LEU A 4 -36.70 -21.75 -1.72
C LEU A 4 -36.21 -20.34 -2.06
N ALA A 5 -36.11 -19.51 -1.03
CA ALA A 5 -35.39 -18.25 -1.04
C ALA A 5 -33.88 -18.53 -1.10
N ALA A 6 -33.14 -17.73 -1.87
CA ALA A 6 -31.69 -17.61 -1.74
C ALA A 6 -31.37 -16.11 -1.61
N GLY A 7 -30.98 -15.73 -0.40
CA GLY A 7 -30.49 -14.39 -0.08
C GLY A 7 -29.04 -14.16 -0.53
N VAL A 8 -28.68 -12.88 -0.55
CA VAL A 8 -27.33 -12.25 -0.49
C VAL A 8 -26.15 -13.02 -1.08
N GLY A 9 -25.56 -12.45 -2.12
CA GLY A 9 -24.18 -12.69 -2.49
C GLY A 9 -23.77 -11.72 -3.59
N VAL A 10 -22.99 -10.70 -3.23
CA VAL A 10 -22.29 -9.86 -4.20
C VAL A 10 -21.52 -10.80 -5.12
N PHE A 11 -21.86 -10.88 -6.41
CA PHE A 11 -21.04 -11.55 -7.43
C PHE A 11 -19.77 -10.72 -7.68
N LEU A 12 -18.95 -10.64 -6.63
CA LEU A 12 -17.58 -10.16 -6.71
C LEU A 12 -16.73 -11.38 -7.04
N SER A 13 -16.52 -11.65 -8.32
CA SER A 13 -15.28 -12.24 -8.79
C SER A 13 -15.26 -12.17 -10.32
N CYS A 14 -14.27 -11.47 -10.84
CA CYS A 14 -13.82 -11.61 -12.22
C CYS A 14 -13.69 -13.12 -12.48
N GLN A 15 -14.48 -13.63 -13.42
CA GLN A 15 -14.33 -14.97 -13.96
C GLN A 15 -12.84 -15.17 -14.26
N GLU A 16 -12.15 -16.01 -13.49
CA GLU A 16 -10.82 -16.50 -13.86
C GLU A 16 -11.06 -17.44 -15.05
N PRO A 17 -10.64 -17.11 -16.29
CA PRO A 17 -10.21 -18.19 -17.17
C PRO A 17 -8.95 -18.74 -16.52
N GLY A 18 -9.14 -19.60 -15.52
CA GLY A 18 -8.06 -20.29 -14.84
C GLY A 18 -7.11 -20.80 -15.90
N CYS A 19 -5.85 -20.40 -15.79
CA CYS A 19 -4.73 -20.44 -16.73
C CYS A 19 -4.56 -21.74 -17.55
N SER A 20 -5.57 -22.14 -18.31
CA SER A 20 -5.69 -23.48 -18.88
C SER A 20 -5.24 -23.53 -20.34
N ALA A 21 -4.85 -22.38 -20.92
CA ALA A 21 -4.50 -22.28 -22.34
C ALA A 21 -3.34 -21.31 -22.64
N GLY A 22 -2.55 -20.88 -21.64
CA GLY A 22 -1.44 -19.96 -21.88
C GLY A 22 -0.82 -19.37 -20.61
N SER A 23 0.09 -18.40 -20.79
CA SER A 23 0.73 -17.69 -19.68
C SER A 23 -0.22 -16.68 -19.05
N CYS A 24 -0.46 -16.84 -17.75
CA CYS A 24 -1.22 -15.88 -16.97
C CYS A 24 -0.30 -14.84 -16.35
N HIS A 25 -0.73 -13.59 -16.46
CA HIS A 25 -0.07 -12.47 -15.81
C HIS A 25 -1.12 -11.77 -14.94
N PRO A 26 -0.96 -11.81 -13.61
CA PRO A 26 -1.88 -11.10 -12.73
C PRO A 26 -1.78 -9.59 -12.95
N ALA A 27 -2.81 -8.86 -12.51
CA ALA A 27 -2.73 -7.41 -12.46
C ALA A 27 -1.54 -6.98 -11.59
N THR A 28 -0.67 -6.14 -12.14
CA THR A 28 0.44 -5.54 -11.41
C THR A 28 -0.04 -4.33 -10.61
N GLY A 29 0.62 -4.05 -9.48
CA GLY A 29 0.27 -2.95 -8.59
C GLY A 29 1.38 -2.61 -7.61
N ASN A 30 1.16 -1.58 -6.80
CA ASN A 30 2.13 -1.19 -5.78
C ASN A 30 2.10 -2.21 -4.61
N LEU A 31 3.19 -2.97 -4.48
CA LEU A 31 3.32 -4.01 -3.45
C LEU A 31 3.39 -3.46 -2.03
N LEU A 32 3.67 -2.16 -1.84
CA LEU A 32 3.75 -1.51 -0.53
C LEU A 32 2.37 -1.23 0.08
N VAL A 33 1.31 -1.20 -0.73
CA VAL A 33 -0.06 -0.93 -0.26
C VAL A 33 -0.52 -2.06 0.67
N GLY A 34 -1.03 -1.70 1.85
CA GLY A 34 -1.46 -2.65 2.87
C GLY A 34 -0.31 -3.34 3.63
N ARG A 35 0.95 -2.98 3.37
CA ARG A 35 2.12 -3.62 3.98
C ARG A 35 2.94 -2.69 4.88
N ALA A 36 2.38 -1.58 5.35
CA ALA A 36 3.10 -0.61 6.18
C ALA A 36 3.82 -1.25 7.39
N GLN A 37 3.17 -2.21 8.06
CA GLN A 37 3.74 -2.92 9.23
C GLN A 37 4.84 -3.93 8.87
N ASN A 38 4.97 -4.31 7.59
CA ASN A 38 6.01 -5.20 7.11
C ASN A 38 7.22 -4.43 6.55
N LEU A 39 7.22 -3.10 6.62
CA LEU A 39 8.35 -2.28 6.21
C LEU A 39 9.28 -2.04 7.39
N SER A 40 10.58 -2.22 7.15
CA SER A 40 11.64 -1.97 8.13
C SER A 40 12.69 -1.05 7.53
N ALA A 41 13.18 -0.10 8.31
CA ALA A 41 14.33 0.73 7.98
C ALA A 41 15.47 0.40 8.94
N THR A 42 16.71 0.39 8.42
CA THR A 42 17.91 0.22 9.26
C THR A 42 18.26 1.50 10.02
N SER A 43 17.78 2.65 9.57
CA SER A 43 17.94 3.96 10.21
C SER A 43 16.68 4.79 10.06
N THR A 44 16.37 5.57 11.09
CA THR A 44 15.25 6.52 11.09
C THR A 44 15.63 7.68 12.00
N CYS A 45 15.70 8.88 11.45
CA CYS A 45 15.92 10.09 12.24
C CYS A 45 14.70 10.37 13.13
N GLY A 46 14.86 11.10 14.23
CA GLY A 46 13.74 11.45 15.13
C GLY A 46 13.37 10.40 16.17
N LEU A 47 13.77 9.12 16.02
CA LEU A 47 13.43 8.06 16.98
C LEU A 47 13.85 8.34 18.44
N PRO A 48 15.08 8.82 18.73
CA PRO A 48 15.45 9.18 20.10
C PRO A 48 14.94 10.56 20.54
N GLY A 49 14.36 11.35 19.63
CA GLY A 49 13.90 12.72 19.85
C GLY A 49 14.07 13.60 18.60
N PRO A 50 13.53 14.83 18.61
CA PRO A 50 13.56 15.74 17.46
C PRO A 50 14.98 15.97 16.94
N GLN A 51 15.16 15.90 15.62
CA GLN A 51 16.46 16.04 14.97
C GLN A 51 16.38 17.05 13.82
N GLU A 52 17.36 17.95 13.70
CA GLU A 52 17.38 18.93 12.60
C GLU A 52 17.72 18.27 11.26
N TYR A 53 16.98 18.63 10.21
CA TYR A 53 17.22 18.22 8.82
C TYR A 53 17.00 19.40 7.88
N CYS A 54 17.68 19.42 6.74
CA CYS A 54 17.56 20.48 5.74
C CYS A 54 17.13 19.90 4.39
N ILE A 55 16.26 20.60 3.68
CA ILE A 55 15.82 20.21 2.33
C ILE A 55 16.73 20.90 1.32
N PRO A 56 17.51 20.16 0.51
CA PRO A 56 18.42 20.77 -0.44
C PRO A 56 17.65 21.53 -1.53
N GLY A 57 18.08 22.76 -1.82
CA GLY A 57 17.54 23.58 -2.90
C GLY A 57 16.34 24.44 -2.53
N GLU A 58 15.94 24.49 -1.26
CA GLU A 58 14.87 25.38 -0.79
C GLU A 58 15.44 26.78 -0.48
N PRO A 59 15.11 27.83 -1.25
CA PRO A 59 15.54 29.19 -0.94
C PRO A 59 14.60 29.80 0.11
N GLY A 60 15.00 29.76 1.38
CA GLY A 60 14.22 30.34 2.48
C GLY A 60 15.06 30.63 3.73
N PRO A 61 14.56 31.46 4.67
CA PRO A 61 15.26 31.79 5.91
C PRO A 61 15.34 30.62 6.90
N GLU A 62 14.49 29.60 6.74
CA GLU A 62 14.56 28.33 7.47
C GLU A 62 14.53 27.16 6.47
N PRO A 63 15.65 26.86 5.80
CA PRO A 63 15.77 25.69 4.90
C PRO A 63 15.89 24.38 5.68
N CYS A 64 15.92 24.47 7.01
CA CYS A 64 16.08 23.37 7.95
C CYS A 64 14.91 23.35 8.95
N ALA A 65 14.44 22.16 9.29
CA ALA A 65 13.34 21.91 10.21
C ALA A 65 13.69 20.76 11.18
N LEU A 66 12.93 20.59 12.24
CA LEU A 66 13.07 19.46 13.17
C LEU A 66 12.18 18.30 12.73
N THR A 67 12.68 17.07 12.86
CA THR A 67 11.86 15.85 12.78
C THR A 67 10.79 15.88 13.86
N ALA A 68 9.59 15.40 13.51
CA ALA A 68 8.43 15.30 14.39
C ALA A 68 8.61 14.27 15.52
#